data_AF-A0A2G0E6G0-F1
#
_entry.id   AF-A0A2G0E6G0-F1
#
_cell.length_a   1.000
_cell.length_b   1.000
_cell.length_c   1.000
_cell.angle_alpha   90.00
_cell.angle_beta   90.00
_cell.angle_gamma   90.00
#
_symmetry.space_group_name_H-M   'P 1'
#
loop_
_entity.id
_entity.type
_entity.pdbx_description
1 polymer ?
#
loop_
_entity_poly.entity_id
_entity_poly.type
_entity_poly.pdbx_seq_one_letter_code
_entity_poly.pdbx_strand_id
1 'polypeptide(L)'
;TDGKSDDLPTAKRQHAILAELLLTTEPLSLAHFMELYRISNTTFYADIKQLEESIRQLPLEIIRNQGYEIVGPEKYRRLLTANVLELEINEYELFHSISFDSSLNYFFQFVDPQHLSLARKVVGEELIQKKTNLSDRKLEHLVLMLTLTMDRVTKNHLL
;
A
#
# COMPACT_ATOMS: atom_id res chain seq x y z
N THR A 1 0.79 16.17 -15.14
CA THR A 1 2.03 16.68 -14.51
C THR A 1 2.40 15.66 -13.46
N ASP A 2 3.42 14.87 -13.81
CA ASP A 2 3.79 13.62 -13.15
C ASP A 2 4.03 13.79 -11.64
N GLY A 3 3.36 12.98 -10.84
CA GLY A 3 3.78 12.67 -9.48
C GLY A 3 5.10 11.90 -9.55
N LYS A 4 6.19 12.62 -9.80
CA LYS A 4 7.51 12.03 -10.04
C LYS A 4 7.97 11.30 -8.79
N SER A 5 8.39 10.06 -8.98
CA SER A 5 9.18 9.23 -8.08
C SER A 5 10.60 9.79 -7.78
N ASP A 6 10.86 11.06 -8.10
CA ASP A 6 12.22 11.61 -8.04
C ASP A 6 12.70 11.70 -6.58
N ASP A 7 13.74 10.90 -6.29
CA ASP A 7 14.49 10.77 -5.03
C ASP A 7 13.70 10.34 -3.77
N LEU A 8 12.92 9.25 -3.86
CA LEU A 8 12.46 8.57 -2.65
C LEU A 8 13.67 8.08 -1.81
N PRO A 9 13.75 8.44 -0.51
CA PRO A 9 14.71 7.86 0.41
C PRO A 9 14.59 6.33 0.43
N THR A 10 15.69 5.63 0.71
CA THR A 10 15.73 4.15 0.66
C THR A 10 14.56 3.47 1.37
N ALA A 11 14.21 3.90 2.59
CA ALA A 11 13.08 3.33 3.32
C ALA A 11 11.74 3.52 2.58
N LYS A 12 11.44 4.76 2.16
CA LYS A 12 10.21 5.06 1.39
C LYS A 12 10.17 4.32 0.05
N ARG A 13 11.30 4.19 -0.64
CA ARG A 13 11.40 3.42 -1.88
C ARG A 13 11.11 1.93 -1.62
N GLN A 14 11.65 1.36 -0.56
CA GLN A 14 11.37 -0.03 -0.18
C GLN A 14 9.89 -0.24 0.15
N HIS A 15 9.27 0.68 0.89
CA HIS A 15 7.82 0.66 1.16
C HIS A 15 7.00 0.76 -0.14
N ALA A 16 7.40 1.62 -1.08
CA ALA A 16 6.75 1.74 -2.37
C ALA A 16 6.86 0.45 -3.21
N ILE A 17 8.07 -0.13 -3.33
CA ILE A 17 8.30 -1.41 -4.01
C ILE A 17 7.43 -2.51 -3.38
N LEU A 18 7.36 -2.56 -2.04
CA LEU A 18 6.53 -3.52 -1.33
C LEU A 18 5.04 -3.32 -1.63
N ALA A 19 4.55 -2.07 -1.65
CA ALA A 19 3.17 -1.76 -1.99
C ALA A 19 2.83 -2.17 -3.44
N GLU A 20 3.70 -1.89 -4.42
CA GLU A 20 3.56 -2.36 -5.81
C GLU A 20 3.39 -3.88 -5.87
N LEU A 21 4.29 -4.63 -5.22
CA LEU A 21 4.26 -6.09 -5.22
C LEU A 21 3.03 -6.70 -4.50
N LEU A 22 2.54 -6.03 -3.46
CA LEU A 22 1.35 -6.45 -2.73
C LEU A 22 0.04 -6.12 -3.47
N LEU A 23 0.03 -5.09 -4.30
CA LEU A 23 -1.17 -4.63 -5.00
C LEU A 23 -1.25 -5.08 -6.46
N THR A 24 -0.13 -5.50 -7.05
CA THR A 24 -0.13 -5.98 -8.42
C THR A 24 -1.07 -7.18 -8.63
N THR A 25 -1.62 -7.27 -9.83
CA THR A 25 -2.41 -8.41 -10.34
C THR A 25 -1.57 -9.33 -11.22
N GLU A 26 -0.40 -8.88 -11.67
CA GLU A 26 0.50 -9.60 -12.56
C GLU A 26 1.97 -9.38 -12.16
N PRO A 27 2.91 -10.28 -12.49
CA PRO A 27 4.32 -10.09 -12.18
C PRO A 27 4.90 -8.80 -12.81
N LEU A 28 5.61 -8.01 -12.00
CA LEU A 28 6.24 -6.76 -12.44
C LEU A 28 7.67 -7.01 -12.93
N SER A 29 8.02 -6.50 -14.11
CA SER A 29 9.36 -6.70 -14.67
C SER A 29 10.45 -5.96 -13.89
N LEU A 30 11.71 -6.42 -13.97
CA LEU A 30 12.85 -5.67 -13.43
C LEU A 30 12.92 -4.25 -14.03
N ALA A 31 12.67 -4.13 -15.34
CA ALA A 31 12.71 -2.86 -16.05
C ALA A 31 11.69 -1.85 -15.50
N HIS A 32 10.50 -2.31 -15.12
CA HIS A 32 9.49 -1.47 -14.46
C HIS A 32 10.05 -0.78 -13.22
N PHE A 33 10.71 -1.52 -12.32
CA PHE A 33 11.30 -0.93 -11.11
C PHE A 33 12.47 0.02 -11.40
N MET A 34 13.28 -0.29 -12.41
CA MET A 34 14.45 0.54 -12.75
C MET A 34 13.99 1.88 -13.31
N GLU A 35 12.99 1.85 -14.20
CA GLU A 35 12.43 3.06 -14.80
C GLU A 35 11.65 3.87 -13.77
N LEU A 36 10.79 3.22 -12.99
CA LEU A 36 9.94 3.88 -12.00
C LEU A 36 10.78 4.53 -10.89
N TYR A 37 11.73 3.82 -10.30
CA TYR A 37 12.50 4.33 -9.16
C TYR A 37 13.87 4.92 -9.52
N ARG A 38 14.26 4.89 -10.80
CA ARG A 38 15.55 5.40 -11.31
C ARG A 38 16.77 4.81 -10.56
N ILE A 39 16.69 3.53 -10.22
CA ILE A 39 17.76 2.81 -9.50
C ILE A 39 18.49 1.82 -10.40
N SER A 40 19.65 1.34 -9.94
CA SER A 40 20.39 0.26 -10.61
C SER A 40 19.85 -1.12 -10.24
N ASN A 41 20.13 -2.13 -11.07
CA ASN A 41 19.82 -3.53 -10.74
C ASN A 41 20.38 -3.94 -9.37
N THR A 42 21.62 -3.54 -9.07
CA THR A 42 22.27 -3.84 -7.79
C THR A 42 21.52 -3.24 -6.60
N THR A 43 21.07 -1.99 -6.73
CA THR A 43 20.26 -1.31 -5.71
C THR A 43 18.93 -2.03 -5.49
N PHE A 44 18.24 -2.37 -6.58
CA PHE A 44 16.97 -3.08 -6.50
C PHE A 44 17.11 -4.47 -5.88
N TYR A 45 18.16 -5.23 -6.23
CA TYR A 45 18.40 -6.53 -5.61
C TYR A 45 18.69 -6.42 -4.11
N ALA A 46 19.38 -5.35 -3.68
CA ALA A 46 19.58 -5.08 -2.26
C ALA A 46 18.25 -4.73 -1.55
N ASP A 47 17.40 -3.91 -2.19
CA ASP A 47 16.07 -3.57 -1.66
C ASP A 47 15.17 -4.81 -1.56
N ILE A 48 15.10 -5.66 -2.60
CA ILE A 48 14.34 -6.91 -2.57
C ILE A 48 14.83 -7.83 -1.46
N LYS A 49 16.15 -7.99 -1.29
CA LYS A 49 16.70 -8.81 -0.21
C LYS A 49 16.27 -8.28 1.18
N GLN A 50 16.29 -6.96 1.38
CA GLN A 50 15.85 -6.36 2.62
C GLN A 50 14.34 -6.56 2.87
N LEU A 51 13.53 -6.50 1.81
CA LEU A 51 12.10 -6.76 1.89
C LEU A 51 11.81 -8.23 2.23
N GLU A 52 12.50 -9.19 1.61
CA GLU A 52 12.41 -10.62 1.94
C GLU A 52 12.75 -10.90 3.41
N GLU A 53 13.76 -10.21 3.96
CA GLU A 53 14.09 -10.29 5.38
C GLU A 53 12.97 -9.73 6.26
N SER A 54 12.39 -8.59 5.87
CA SER A 54 11.32 -7.90 6.61
C SER A 54 10.02 -8.70 6.68
N ILE A 55 9.68 -9.45 5.62
CA ILE A 55 8.43 -10.23 5.56
C ILE A 55 8.60 -11.70 5.96
N ARG A 56 9.80 -12.15 6.33
CA ARG A 56 10.14 -13.58 6.54
C ARG A 56 9.23 -14.33 7.51
N GLN A 57 8.65 -13.65 8.50
CA GLN A 57 7.77 -14.26 9.51
C GLN A 57 6.29 -14.28 9.11
N LEU A 58 5.95 -13.67 7.96
CA LEU A 58 4.60 -13.68 7.40
C LEU A 58 4.47 -14.85 6.43
N PRO A 59 3.26 -15.40 6.21
CA PRO A 59 3.02 -16.39 5.16
C PRO A 59 2.92 -15.70 3.79
N LEU A 60 3.93 -14.90 3.45
CA LEU A 60 4.09 -14.16 2.20
C LEU A 60 5.50 -14.43 1.66
N GLU A 61 5.62 -14.52 0.34
CA GLU A 61 6.90 -14.75 -0.33
C GLU A 61 7.02 -13.87 -1.56
N ILE A 62 8.19 -13.24 -1.77
CA ILE A 62 8.50 -12.56 -3.04
C ILE A 62 9.09 -13.61 -3.99
N ILE A 63 8.39 -13.91 -5.07
CA ILE A 63 8.85 -14.85 -6.09
C ILE A 63 9.32 -14.12 -7.35
N ARG A 64 10.29 -14.74 -8.03
CA ARG A 64 11.00 -14.17 -9.19
C ARG A 64 10.76 -15.05 -10.42
N ASN A 65 9.55 -14.99 -10.96
CA ASN A 65 9.15 -15.75 -12.15
C ASN A 65 9.31 -14.88 -13.41
N GLN A 66 8.24 -14.71 -14.20
CA GLN A 66 8.18 -13.82 -15.37
C GLN A 66 8.20 -12.32 -14.99
N GLY A 67 8.81 -12.00 -13.85
CA GLY A 67 8.71 -10.75 -13.11
C GLY A 67 8.80 -11.02 -11.61
N TYR A 68 8.53 -9.99 -10.82
CA TYR A 68 8.48 -10.01 -9.38
C TYR A 68 7.03 -9.90 -8.93
N GLU A 69 6.61 -10.76 -8.03
CA GLU A 69 5.30 -10.71 -7.38
C GLU A 69 5.42 -11.21 -5.94
N ILE A 70 4.46 -10.83 -5.10
CA ILE A 70 4.26 -11.51 -3.82
C ILE A 70 3.23 -12.62 -4.01
N VAL A 71 3.39 -13.73 -3.30
CA VAL A 71 2.38 -14.78 -3.16
C VAL A 71 2.10 -15.07 -1.69
N GLY A 72 0.91 -15.59 -1.42
CA GLY A 72 0.42 -15.90 -0.07
C GLY A 72 -1.03 -15.46 0.12
N PRO A 73 -1.64 -15.72 1.29
CA PRO A 73 -3.06 -15.47 1.51
C PRO A 73 -3.40 -13.97 1.41
N GLU A 74 -4.50 -13.62 0.75
CA GLU A 74 -4.84 -12.22 0.48
C GLU A 74 -5.11 -11.44 1.76
N LYS A 75 -5.60 -12.09 2.83
CA LYS A 75 -5.70 -11.45 4.15
C LYS A 75 -4.37 -10.87 4.66
N TYR A 76 -3.24 -11.54 4.42
CA TYR A 76 -1.93 -11.05 4.84
C TYR A 76 -1.39 -9.99 3.89
N ARG A 77 -1.71 -10.09 2.60
CA ARG A 77 -1.39 -9.04 1.63
C ARG A 77 -2.07 -7.73 2.01
N ARG A 78 -3.39 -7.75 2.21
CA ARG A 78 -4.20 -6.61 2.67
C ARG A 78 -3.66 -6.00 3.96
N LEU A 79 -3.40 -6.84 4.96
CA LEU A 79 -2.88 -6.40 6.26
C LEU A 79 -1.51 -5.73 6.13
N LEU A 80 -0.59 -6.33 5.37
CA LEU A 80 0.74 -5.77 5.19
C LEU A 80 0.68 -4.46 4.39
N THR A 81 -0.16 -4.37 3.35
CA THR A 81 -0.35 -3.12 2.61
C THR A 81 -0.87 -2.01 3.51
N ALA A 82 -1.88 -2.27 4.35
CA ALA A 82 -2.39 -1.28 5.30
C ALA A 82 -1.28 -0.79 6.25
N ASN A 83 -0.53 -1.72 6.84
CA ASN A 83 0.58 -1.39 7.74
C ASN A 83 1.66 -0.55 7.04
N VAL A 84 1.98 -0.83 5.78
CA VAL A 84 2.96 -0.05 5.00
C VAL A 84 2.44 1.37 4.74
N LEU A 85 1.17 1.52 4.39
CA LEU A 85 0.56 2.82 4.13
C LEU A 85 0.47 3.68 5.39
N GLU A 86 0.20 3.10 6.56
CA GLU A 86 0.21 3.81 7.87
C GLU A 86 1.58 4.38 8.26
N LEU A 87 2.67 3.83 7.73
CA LEU A 87 4.00 4.38 7.97
C LEU A 87 4.26 5.65 7.15
N GLU A 88 3.47 5.87 6.11
CA GLU A 88 3.77 6.83 5.05
C GLU A 88 2.71 7.89 4.85
N ILE A 89 1.45 7.59 5.14
CA ILE A 89 0.31 8.49 5.11
C ILE A 89 -0.08 8.78 6.55
N ASN A 90 -0.10 10.05 6.94
CA ASN A 90 -0.52 10.40 8.30
C ASN A 90 -2.05 10.56 8.39
N GLU A 91 -2.58 10.48 9.62
CA GLU A 91 -3.99 10.65 9.93
C GLU A 91 -4.59 11.93 9.30
N TYR A 92 -3.89 13.06 9.39
CA TYR A 92 -4.40 14.32 8.87
C TYR A 92 -4.64 14.21 7.35
N GLU A 93 -3.66 13.69 6.61
CA GLU A 93 -3.78 13.42 5.17
C GLU A 93 -4.90 12.40 4.88
N LEU A 94 -5.05 11.37 5.73
CA LEU A 94 -6.05 10.32 5.58
C LEU A 94 -7.46 10.72 6.07
N PHE A 95 -7.71 11.89 6.65
CA PHE A 95 -9.09 12.25 7.03
C PHE A 95 -9.51 13.63 6.56
N HIS A 96 -8.55 14.55 6.38
CA HIS A 96 -8.84 15.97 6.14
C HIS A 96 -8.50 16.45 4.73
N SER A 97 -7.76 15.65 3.94
CA SER A 97 -7.49 16.02 2.54
C SER A 97 -8.76 15.98 1.68
N ILE A 98 -8.94 17.03 0.87
CA ILE A 98 -10.10 17.22 -0.02
C ILE A 98 -9.91 16.46 -1.34
N SER A 99 -8.65 16.31 -1.78
CA SER A 99 -8.22 15.43 -2.88
C SER A 99 -7.19 14.43 -2.35
N PHE A 100 -7.17 13.22 -2.92
CA PHE A 100 -6.17 12.18 -2.63
C PHE A 100 -5.33 11.95 -3.88
N ASP A 101 -4.71 13.02 -4.37
CA ASP A 101 -3.79 12.91 -5.49
C ASP A 101 -2.35 12.70 -4.97
N SER A 102 -1.53 12.08 -5.82
CA SER A 102 -0.14 11.77 -5.51
C SER A 102 0.76 12.99 -5.34
N SER A 103 0.26 14.21 -5.59
CA SER A 103 1.04 15.45 -5.36
C SER A 103 1.07 15.85 -3.88
N LEU A 104 0.10 15.40 -3.09
CA LEU A 104 0.10 15.59 -1.63
C LEU A 104 1.04 14.60 -0.94
N ASN A 105 0.88 13.32 -1.27
CA ASN A 105 1.71 12.24 -0.76
C ASN A 105 1.81 11.15 -1.81
N TYR A 106 3.04 10.76 -2.16
CA TYR A 106 3.32 9.74 -3.17
C TYR A 106 2.52 8.44 -2.94
N PHE A 107 2.32 8.04 -1.69
CA PHE A 107 1.64 6.80 -1.34
C PHE A 107 0.14 6.80 -1.61
N PHE A 108 -0.48 7.96 -1.85
CA PHE A 108 -1.88 7.99 -2.30
C PHE A 108 -2.08 7.36 -3.68
N GLN A 109 -1.04 7.17 -4.49
CA GLN A 109 -1.16 6.43 -5.75
C GLN A 109 -1.58 4.96 -5.55
N PHE A 110 -1.33 4.39 -4.36
CA PHE A 110 -1.68 3.02 -4.00
C PHE A 110 -3.08 2.89 -3.41
N VAL A 111 -3.81 4.00 -3.31
CA VAL A 111 -5.10 4.07 -2.64
C VAL A 111 -6.15 4.54 -3.63
N ASP A 112 -7.15 3.69 -3.89
CA ASP A 112 -8.27 4.10 -4.74
C ASP A 112 -9.10 5.19 -4.03
N PRO A 113 -9.26 6.39 -4.62
CA PRO A 113 -9.96 7.50 -3.98
C PRO A 113 -11.44 7.23 -3.69
N GLN A 114 -12.11 6.45 -4.55
CA GLN A 114 -13.54 6.14 -4.39
C GLN A 114 -13.74 5.16 -3.23
N HIS A 115 -12.92 4.13 -3.17
CA HIS A 115 -12.92 3.18 -2.05
C HIS A 115 -12.56 3.87 -0.73
N LEU A 116 -11.58 4.80 -0.73
CA LEU A 116 -11.21 5.56 0.46
C LEU A 116 -12.35 6.45 0.95
N SER A 117 -12.99 7.19 0.05
CA SER A 117 -14.14 8.03 0.37
C SER A 117 -15.29 7.21 0.97
N LEU A 118 -15.58 6.05 0.39
CA LEU A 118 -16.61 5.15 0.89
C LEU A 118 -16.26 4.58 2.27
N ALA A 119 -15.02 4.13 2.48
CA ALA A 119 -14.55 3.61 3.76
C ALA A 119 -14.67 4.65 4.87
N ARG A 120 -14.24 5.89 4.63
CA ARG A 120 -14.38 7.00 5.59
C ARG A 120 -15.83 7.27 5.95
N LYS A 121 -16.71 7.29 4.95
CA LYS A 121 -18.15 7.53 5.16
C LYS A 121 -18.76 6.44 6.05
N VAL A 122 -18.56 5.17 5.70
CA VAL A 122 -19.11 4.02 6.45
C VAL A 122 -18.59 4.00 7.88
N VAL A 123 -17.29 4.18 8.08
CA VAL A 123 -16.70 4.16 9.43
C VAL A 123 -17.19 5.37 10.24
N GLY A 124 -17.22 6.56 9.65
CA GLY A 124 -17.72 7.77 10.33
C GLY A 124 -19.18 7.62 10.78
N GLU A 125 -20.06 7.12 9.92
CA GLU A 125 -21.48 6.89 10.23
C GLU A 125 -21.66 5.88 11.37
N GLU A 126 -20.93 4.77 11.37
CA GLU A 126 -21.01 3.73 12.41
C GLU A 126 -20.49 4.19 13.78
N LEU A 127 -19.41 4.98 13.81
CA LEU A 127 -18.84 5.49 15.06
C LEU A 127 -19.77 6.51 15.73
N ILE A 128 -20.38 7.39 14.93
CA ILE A 128 -21.38 8.34 15.42
C ILE A 128 -22.56 7.60 16.04
N GLN A 129 -23.03 6.54 15.39
CA GLN A 129 -24.17 5.75 15.89
C GLN A 129 -23.84 4.99 17.18
N LYS A 130 -22.63 4.43 17.30
CA LYS A 130 -22.27 3.55 18.43
C LYS A 130 -21.64 4.25 19.63
N LYS A 131 -21.35 5.56 19.55
CA LYS A 131 -20.66 6.35 20.61
C LYS A 131 -19.39 5.66 21.12
N THR A 132 -18.68 4.98 20.22
CA THR A 132 -17.47 4.23 20.56
C THR A 132 -16.25 5.12 20.53
N ASN A 133 -15.38 5.02 21.54
CA ASN A 133 -14.07 5.66 21.53
C ASN A 133 -13.05 4.71 20.89
N LEU A 134 -12.73 4.92 19.61
CA LEU A 134 -11.58 4.34 18.94
C LEU A 134 -10.46 5.39 18.92
N SER A 135 -9.22 4.96 19.16
CA SER A 135 -8.05 5.83 18.96
C SER A 135 -7.84 6.09 17.47
N ASP A 136 -7.30 7.25 17.13
CA ASP A 136 -7.06 7.68 15.75
C ASP A 136 -6.28 6.64 14.93
N ARG A 137 -5.22 6.04 15.51
CA ARG A 137 -4.46 4.96 14.85
C ARG A 137 -5.29 3.73 14.48
N LYS A 138 -6.28 3.36 15.29
CA LYS A 138 -7.17 2.22 14.99
C LYS A 138 -8.20 2.59 13.95
N LEU A 139 -8.63 3.85 13.95
CA LEU A 139 -9.53 4.41 12.96
C LEU A 139 -8.87 4.46 11.58
N GLU A 140 -7.64 4.95 11.53
CA GLU A 140 -6.78 4.97 10.35
C GLU A 140 -6.61 3.57 9.74
N HIS A 141 -6.20 2.60 10.58
CA HIS A 141 -6.05 1.21 10.17
C HIS A 141 -7.34 0.61 9.61
N LEU A 142 -8.47 0.84 10.27
CA LEU A 142 -9.76 0.33 9.81
C LEU A 142 -10.15 0.90 8.44
N VAL A 143 -9.95 2.21 8.24
CA VAL A 143 -10.25 2.87 6.97
C VAL A 143 -9.36 2.34 5.85
N LEU A 144 -8.05 2.20 6.08
CA LEU A 144 -7.13 1.62 5.09
C LEU A 144 -7.49 0.17 4.78
N MET A 145 -7.76 -0.65 5.79
CA MET A 145 -8.14 -2.05 5.60
C MET A 145 -9.43 -2.21 4.79
N LEU A 146 -10.44 -1.38 5.03
CA LEU A 146 -11.68 -1.40 4.23
C LEU A 146 -11.42 -0.95 2.80
N THR A 147 -10.66 0.13 2.63
CA THR A 147 -10.28 0.67 1.31
C THR A 147 -9.58 -0.39 0.46
N LEU A 148 -8.56 -1.02 1.02
CA LEU A 148 -7.79 -2.07 0.36
C LEU A 148 -8.62 -3.33 0.12
N THR A 149 -9.53 -3.67 1.04
CA THR A 149 -10.42 -4.81 0.84
C THR A 149 -11.35 -4.60 -0.35
N MET A 150 -11.93 -3.41 -0.50
CA MET A 150 -12.77 -3.08 -1.66
C MET A 150 -11.97 -3.15 -2.97
N ASP A 151 -10.77 -2.55 -2.99
CA ASP A 151 -9.89 -2.60 -4.17
C ASP A 151 -9.51 -4.03 -4.57
N ARG A 152 -9.12 -4.86 -3.60
CA ARG A 152 -8.69 -6.24 -3.88
C ARG A 152 -9.86 -7.14 -4.28
N VAL A 153 -11.03 -6.98 -3.67
CA VAL A 153 -12.24 -7.73 -4.04
C VAL A 153 -12.71 -7.36 -5.45
N THR A 154 -12.68 -6.08 -5.84
CA THR A 154 -13.06 -5.65 -7.19
C THR A 154 -12.10 -6.19 -8.26
N LYS A 155 -10.85 -6.46 -7.89
CA LYS A 155 -9.84 -7.15 -8.70
C LYS A 155 -9.89 -8.70 -8.59
N ASN A 156 -10.97 -9.25 -8.03
CA ASN A 156 -11.21 -10.68 -7.85
C ASN A 156 -10.21 -11.41 -6.91
N HIS A 157 -9.58 -10.67 -5.99
CA HIS A 157 -8.74 -11.22 -4.93
C HIS A 157 -9.54 -11.29 -3.62
N LEU A 158 -10.22 -12.42 -3.40
CA LEU A 158 -11.28 -12.54 -2.38
C LEU A 158 -10.80 -13.05 -1.00
N LEU A 159 -9.81 -13.97 -0.94
CA LEU A 159 -9.43 -14.74 0.27
C LEU A 159 -8.02 -14.45 0.79
#